data_AF-A0A084XUQ3-F1
#
_entry.id   AF-A0A084XUQ3-F1
#
_cell.length_a   1.000
_cell.length_b   1.000
_cell.length_c   1.000
_cell.angle_alpha   90.00
_cell.angle_beta   90.00
_cell.angle_gamma   90.00
#
_symmetry.space_group_name_H-M   'P 1'
#
loop_
_entity.id
_entity.type
_entity.pdbx_description
1 polymer ?
#
loop_
_entity_poly.entity_id
_entity_poly.type
_entity_poly.pdbx_seq_one_letter_code
_entity_poly.pdbx_strand_id
1 'polypeptide(L)'
;MSFRLKVGKTIDTDVEFDLREGDAYSAHKVGLVLRRFDATQFDALMQRARDGAVDDFALLGEMIVAWRQDLVVDDADQPVAYSAEALECLCGVLGVRRLLAEKAIAAQLEGVRSAAADKQGN
;
A
#
# COMPACT_ATOMS: atom_id res chain seq x y z
N MET A 1 -1.78 11.89 -29.40
CA MET A 1 -1.54 11.11 -28.18
C MET A 1 -2.82 10.35 -27.84
N SER A 2 -2.76 9.02 -27.69
CA SER A 2 -3.91 8.22 -27.26
C SER A 2 -3.82 7.92 -25.76
N PHE A 3 -4.82 8.34 -24.99
CA PHE A 3 -4.91 8.01 -23.57
C PHE A 3 -5.72 6.72 -23.39
N ARG A 4 -5.32 5.86 -22.45
CA ARG A 4 -6.09 4.67 -22.07
C ARG A 4 -6.46 4.76 -20.60
N LEU A 5 -7.74 4.64 -20.31
CA LEU A 5 -8.26 4.60 -18.95
C LEU A 5 -7.96 3.21 -18.36
N LYS A 6 -7.08 3.14 -17.36
CA LYS A 6 -6.72 1.89 -16.66
C LYS A 6 -7.74 1.58 -15.56
N VAL A 7 -9.02 1.48 -15.91
CA VAL A 7 -10.07 1.11 -14.95
C VAL A 7 -9.80 -0.32 -14.44
N GLY A 8 -9.80 -0.49 -13.12
CA GLY A 8 -9.84 -1.81 -12.48
C GLY A 8 -8.50 -2.54 -12.32
N LYS A 9 -7.34 -1.92 -12.55
CA LYS A 9 -6.03 -2.57 -12.31
C LYS A 9 -5.33 -2.15 -11.01
N THR A 10 -5.85 -1.14 -10.34
CA THR A 10 -5.31 -0.62 -9.08
C THR A 10 -6.40 -0.49 -8.03
N ILE A 11 -6.00 -0.48 -6.78
CA ILE A 11 -6.86 -0.22 -5.62
C ILE A 11 -6.26 1.00 -4.92
N ASP A 12 -7.06 2.04 -4.74
CA ASP A 12 -6.69 3.19 -3.95
C ASP A 12 -7.16 2.95 -2.51
N THR A 13 -6.26 3.09 -1.54
CA THR A 13 -6.58 2.98 -0.11
C THR A 13 -5.82 4.01 0.69
N ASP A 14 -6.47 4.55 1.71
CA ASP A 14 -5.87 5.53 2.61
C ASP A 14 -5.42 4.84 3.91
N VAL A 15 -4.26 5.25 4.40
CA VAL A 15 -3.72 4.81 5.70
C VAL A 15 -3.53 6.05 6.57
N GLU A 16 -4.31 6.12 7.64
CA GLU A 16 -4.27 7.20 8.62
C GLU A 16 -3.61 6.72 9.89
N PHE A 17 -2.73 7.53 10.47
CA PHE A 17 -2.02 7.25 11.71
C PHE A 17 -1.51 8.52 12.38
N ASP A 18 -1.33 8.44 13.69
CA ASP A 18 -0.75 9.52 14.47
C ASP A 18 0.72 9.23 14.76
N LEU A 19 1.58 10.22 14.52
CA LEU A 19 2.98 10.18 14.91
C LEU A 19 3.19 11.02 16.17
N ARG A 20 3.93 10.46 17.12
CA ARG A 20 4.29 11.19 18.34
C ARG A 20 5.55 12.02 18.10
N GLU A 21 5.42 13.32 18.26
CA GLU A 21 6.49 14.31 18.13
C GLU A 21 6.72 14.97 19.49
N GLY A 22 7.60 14.38 20.30
CA GLY A 22 7.81 14.80 21.69
C GLY A 22 6.58 14.55 22.57
N ASP A 23 5.90 15.62 22.98
CA ASP A 23 4.70 15.58 23.82
C ASP A 23 3.38 15.71 23.04
N ALA A 24 3.47 15.92 21.72
CA ALA A 24 2.31 16.06 20.84
C ALA A 24 2.12 14.82 19.95
N TYR A 25 0.90 14.64 19.46
CA TYR A 25 0.56 13.71 18.39
C TYR A 25 0.11 14.51 17.17
N SER A 26 0.67 14.17 16.02
CA SER A 26 0.37 14.76 14.72
C SER A 26 -0.31 13.71 13.85
N ALA A 27 -1.49 14.02 13.31
CA ALA A 27 -2.25 13.11 12.46
C ALA A 27 -1.71 13.16 11.02
N HIS A 28 -1.46 11.99 10.45
CA HIS A 28 -0.95 11.84 9.09
C HIS A 28 -1.79 10.88 8.26
N LYS A 29 -1.74 11.08 6.95
CA LYS A 29 -2.48 10.30 5.97
C LYS A 29 -1.61 10.00 4.76
N VAL A 30 -1.50 8.72 4.43
CA VAL A 30 -0.79 8.21 3.26
C VAL A 30 -1.79 7.54 2.34
N GLY A 31 -1.99 8.09 1.14
CA GLY A 31 -2.79 7.45 0.10
C GLY A 31 -1.94 6.44 -0.67
N LEU A 32 -2.25 5.16 -0.55
CA LEU A 32 -1.58 4.08 -1.26
C LEU A 32 -2.33 3.73 -2.55
N VAL A 33 -1.57 3.57 -3.63
CA VAL A 33 -2.06 2.99 -4.88
C VAL A 33 -1.49 1.59 -4.99
N LEU A 34 -2.33 0.59 -4.83
CA LEU A 34 -1.94 -0.81 -4.86
C LEU A 34 -2.19 -1.41 -6.23
N ARG A 35 -1.34 -2.35 -6.65
CA ARG A 35 -1.63 -3.27 -7.75
C ARG A 35 -2.80 -4.15 -7.34
N ARG A 36 -3.82 -4.30 -8.18
CA ARG A 36 -4.87 -5.29 -7.95
C ARG A 36 -4.35 -6.69 -8.28
N PHE A 37 -4.51 -7.62 -7.34
CA PHE A 37 -4.31 -9.04 -7.56
C PHE A 37 -5.65 -9.74 -7.76
N ASP A 38 -5.67 -10.81 -8.58
CA ASP A 38 -6.79 -11.76 -8.53
C ASP A 38 -6.66 -12.69 -7.30
N ALA A 39 -7.71 -13.47 -7.02
CA ALA A 39 -7.74 -14.36 -5.85
C ALA A 39 -6.54 -15.33 -5.82
N THR A 40 -6.21 -15.94 -6.96
CA THR A 40 -5.11 -16.92 -7.05
C THR A 40 -3.75 -16.27 -6.84
N GLN A 41 -3.53 -15.10 -7.44
CA GLN A 41 -2.30 -14.34 -7.26
C GLN A 41 -2.13 -13.87 -5.81
N PHE A 42 -3.22 -13.38 -5.20
CA PHE A 42 -3.19 -12.91 -3.83
C PHE A 42 -2.96 -14.05 -2.85
N ASP A 43 -3.62 -15.20 -3.04
CA ASP A 43 -3.41 -16.38 -2.21
C ASP A 43 -1.95 -16.88 -2.29
N ALA A 44 -1.36 -16.90 -3.50
CA ALA A 44 0.04 -17.28 -3.68
C ALA A 44 1.01 -16.31 -2.97
N LEU A 45 0.72 -15.00 -3.03
CA LEU A 45 1.50 -13.98 -2.32
C LEU A 45 1.40 -14.15 -0.79
N MET A 46 0.19 -14.36 -0.28
CA MET A 46 -0.04 -14.56 1.16
C MET A 46 0.57 -15.87 1.66
N GLN A 47 0.59 -16.93 0.84
CA GLN A 47 1.26 -18.18 1.18
C GLN A 47 2.77 -17.97 1.33
N ARG A 48 3.41 -17.26 0.39
CA ARG A 48 4.84 -16.91 0.49
C ARG A 48 5.15 -16.09 1.76
N ALA A 49 4.28 -15.15 2.13
CA ALA A 49 4.43 -14.38 3.36
C ALA A 49 4.32 -15.26 4.61
N ARG A 50 3.34 -16.19 4.65
CA ARG A 50 3.16 -17.15 5.77
C ARG A 50 4.33 -18.11 5.92
N ASP A 51 4.91 -18.55 4.81
CA ASP A 51 6.07 -19.43 4.80
C ASP A 51 7.38 -18.69 5.17
N GLY A 52 7.31 -17.38 5.44
CA GLY A 52 8.46 -16.55 5.78
C GLY A 52 9.36 -16.23 4.59
N ALA A 53 8.92 -16.51 3.36
CA ALA A 53 9.68 -16.23 2.14
C ALA A 53 9.63 -14.74 1.74
N VAL A 54 8.67 -13.99 2.28
CA VAL A 54 8.45 -12.57 2.04
C VAL A 54 8.11 -11.91 3.38
N ASP A 55 8.87 -10.89 3.78
CA ASP A 55 8.55 -10.10 4.97
C ASP A 55 7.58 -8.94 4.64
N ASP A 56 7.12 -8.21 5.65
CA ASP A 56 6.19 -7.09 5.44
C ASP A 56 6.71 -6.04 4.45
N PHE A 57 8.02 -5.80 4.42
CA PHE A 57 8.62 -4.81 3.53
C PHE A 57 8.60 -5.29 2.07
N ALA A 58 9.04 -6.53 1.82
CA ALA A 58 8.98 -7.13 0.50
C ALA A 58 7.52 -7.29 0.02
N LEU A 59 6.59 -7.60 0.91
CA LEU A 59 5.16 -7.66 0.62
C LEU A 59 4.64 -6.29 0.15
N LEU A 60 4.95 -5.22 0.89
CA LEU A 60 4.58 -3.85 0.51
C LEU A 60 5.18 -3.45 -0.85
N GLY A 61 6.44 -3.82 -1.11
CA GLY A 61 7.10 -3.58 -2.38
C GLY A 61 6.45 -4.28 -3.57
N GLU A 62 5.88 -5.48 -3.37
CA GLU A 62 5.12 -6.19 -4.41
C GLU A 62 3.72 -5.59 -4.64
N MET A 63 3.13 -4.96 -3.62
CA MET A 63 1.76 -4.45 -3.64
C MET A 63 1.65 -3.00 -4.09
N ILE A 64 2.52 -2.10 -3.60
CA ILE A 64 2.42 -0.66 -3.83
C ILE A 64 3.04 -0.31 -5.18
N VAL A 65 2.29 0.43 -6.00
CA VAL A 65 2.77 0.94 -7.31
C VAL A 65 2.97 2.45 -7.33
N ALA A 66 2.29 3.17 -6.44
CA ALA A 66 2.46 4.60 -6.23
C ALA A 66 1.86 4.99 -4.87
N TRP A 67 2.13 6.21 -4.43
CA TRP A 67 1.52 6.79 -3.24
C TRP A 67 1.24 8.28 -3.40
N ARG A 68 0.51 8.84 -2.44
CA ARG A 68 0.19 10.27 -2.30
C ARG A 68 0.39 10.63 -0.83
N GLN A 69 1.47 11.34 -0.53
CA GLN A 69 1.93 11.63 0.82
C GLN A 69 2.94 12.79 0.80
N ASP A 70 3.13 13.44 1.94
CA ASP A 70 4.05 14.57 2.19
C ASP A 70 5.01 14.31 3.36
N LEU A 71 5.04 13.09 3.90
CA LEU A 71 5.90 12.66 5.01
C LEU A 71 7.35 12.43 4.61
N VAL A 72 7.57 11.79 3.46
CA VAL A 72 8.91 11.52 2.92
C VAL A 72 9.23 12.63 1.93
N VAL A 73 10.19 13.46 2.31
CA VAL A 73 10.66 14.63 1.55
C VAL A 73 12.13 14.49 1.16
N ASP A 74 12.55 15.22 0.13
CA ASP A 74 13.96 15.36 -0.24
C ASP A 74 14.67 16.47 0.55
N ASP A 75 15.94 16.73 0.24
CA ASP A 75 16.75 17.78 0.88
C ASP A 75 16.20 19.21 0.67
N ALA A 76 15.25 19.39 -0.25
CA ALA A 76 14.58 20.66 -0.54
C ALA A 76 13.16 20.73 0.05
N ASP A 77 12.84 19.86 1.02
CA ASP A 77 11.52 19.70 1.63
C ASP A 77 10.39 19.44 0.61
N GLN A 78 10.71 18.83 -0.54
CA GLN A 78 9.70 18.46 -1.53
C GLN A 78 9.26 17.00 -1.36
N PRO A 79 7.95 16.70 -1.45
CA PRO A 79 7.46 15.33 -1.37
C PRO A 79 8.09 14.41 -2.41
N VAL A 80 8.61 13.27 -1.95
CA VAL A 80 9.26 12.29 -2.82
C VAL A 80 8.23 11.34 -3.42
N ALA A 81 8.38 11.06 -4.72
CA ALA A 81 7.61 10.03 -5.41
C ALA A 81 7.86 8.64 -4.80
N TYR A 82 6.96 7.69 -5.06
CA TYR A 82 7.14 6.34 -4.54
C TYR A 82 8.41 5.69 -5.11
N SER A 83 9.27 5.20 -4.21
CA SER A 83 10.43 4.36 -4.51
C SER A 83 10.66 3.37 -3.37
N ALA A 84 11.51 2.36 -3.59
CA ALA A 84 11.84 1.39 -2.54
C ALA A 84 12.56 2.07 -1.36
N GLU A 85 13.46 3.01 -1.66
CA GLU A 85 14.21 3.80 -0.67
C GLU A 85 13.28 4.72 0.13
N ALA A 86 12.33 5.36 -0.55
CA ALA A 86 11.34 6.21 0.11
C ALA A 86 10.42 5.38 1.01
N LEU A 87 9.99 4.20 0.55
CA LEU A 87 9.22 3.26 1.36
C LEU A 87 10.01 2.77 2.57
N GLU A 88 11.30 2.49 2.40
CA GLU A 88 12.20 2.09 3.49
C GLU A 88 12.31 3.19 4.54
N CYS A 89 12.48 4.44 4.12
CA CYS A 89 12.48 5.62 4.98
C CYS A 89 11.18 5.69 5.82
N LEU A 90 10.02 5.60 5.17
CA LEU A 90 8.72 5.60 5.85
C LEU A 90 8.57 4.41 6.81
N CYS A 91 9.03 3.22 6.40
CA CYS A 91 9.01 2.00 7.21
C CYS A 91 10.05 2.01 8.35
N GLY A 92 10.95 2.99 8.40
CA GLY A 92 11.85 3.24 9.53
C GLY A 92 11.12 3.81 10.75
N VAL A 93 9.93 4.39 10.55
CA VAL A 93 9.08 4.84 11.64
C VAL A 93 8.43 3.64 12.32
N LEU A 94 8.59 3.56 13.64
CA LEU A 94 8.15 2.41 14.44
C LEU A 94 6.66 2.15 14.23
N GLY A 95 6.31 0.90 13.88
CA GLY A 95 4.93 0.46 13.69
C GLY A 95 4.31 0.79 12.32
N VAL A 96 4.86 1.75 11.57
CA VAL A 96 4.32 2.15 10.26
C VAL A 96 4.38 1.01 9.25
N ARG A 97 5.48 0.25 9.20
CA ARG A 97 5.61 -0.91 8.30
C ARG A 97 4.43 -1.89 8.45
N ARG A 98 4.17 -2.31 9.68
CA ARG A 98 3.10 -3.27 9.98
C ARG A 98 1.73 -2.68 9.67
N LEU A 99 1.50 -1.42 10.04
CA LEU A 99 0.23 -0.74 9.76
C LEU A 99 -0.05 -0.66 8.26
N LEU A 100 0.93 -0.25 7.45
CA LEU A 100 0.81 -0.19 6.00
C LEU A 100 0.48 -1.58 5.43
N ALA A 101 1.18 -2.63 5.89
CA ALA A 101 0.97 -4.00 5.44
C ALA A 101 -0.46 -4.49 5.76
N GLU A 102 -0.92 -4.30 6.99
CA GLU A 102 -2.28 -4.67 7.42
C GLU A 102 -3.36 -3.98 6.58
N LYS A 103 -3.19 -2.67 6.31
CA LYS A 103 -4.13 -1.90 5.49
C LYS A 103 -4.09 -2.32 4.03
N ALA A 104 -2.90 -2.57 3.48
CA ALA A 104 -2.76 -3.03 2.10
C ALA A 104 -3.42 -4.40 1.89
N ILE A 105 -3.24 -5.33 2.84
CA ILE A 105 -3.88 -6.66 2.83
C ILE A 105 -5.40 -6.52 2.89
N ALA A 106 -5.93 -5.70 3.80
CA ALA A 106 -7.36 -5.47 3.94
C ALA A 106 -7.98 -4.92 2.64
N ALA A 107 -7.31 -3.96 2.00
CA ALA A 107 -7.76 -3.37 0.74
C ALA A 107 -7.77 -4.40 -0.42
N GLN A 108 -6.78 -5.29 -0.50
CA GLN A 108 -6.79 -6.37 -1.50
C GLN A 108 -7.92 -7.35 -1.26
N LEU A 109 -8.15 -7.77 -0.02
CA LEU A 109 -9.23 -8.70 0.31
C LEU A 109 -10.59 -8.16 -0.11
N GLU A 110 -10.83 -6.87 0.13
CA GLU A 110 -12.05 -6.20 -0.32
C GLU A 110 -12.12 -6.15 -1.86
N GLY A 111 -11.03 -5.76 -2.53
CA GLY A 111 -10.96 -5.73 -3.99
C GLY A 111 -11.20 -7.09 -4.65
N VAL A 112 -10.73 -8.18 -4.05
CA VAL A 112 -10.96 -9.56 -4.52
C VAL A 112 -12.44 -9.96 -4.35
N ARG A 113 -13.07 -9.62 -3.22
CA ARG A 113 -14.49 -9.91 -2.98
C ARG A 113 -15.41 -9.18 -3.96
N SER A 114 -15.19 -7.88 -4.20
CA SER A 114 -16.00 -7.12 -5.16
C SER A 114 -15.91 -7.72 -6.56
N ALA A 115 -14.70 -8.11 -7.00
CA ALA A 115 -14.50 -8.74 -8.31
C ALA A 115 -15.17 -10.12 -8.44
N ALA A 116 -15.36 -10.86 -7.33
CA ALA A 116 -16.08 -12.13 -7.33
C ALA A 116 -17.60 -11.91 -7.43
N ALA A 117 -18.14 -10.90 -6.74
CA ALA A 117 -19.55 -10.54 -6.81
C ALA A 117 -19.96 -10.08 -8.23
N ASP A 118 -19.13 -9.24 -8.87
CA ASP A 118 -19.36 -8.77 -10.25
C ASP A 118 -19.44 -9.91 -11.27
N LYS A 119 -18.76 -11.04 -11.01
CA LYS A 119 -18.76 -12.22 -11.90
C LYS A 119 -19.96 -13.15 -11.69
N GLN A 120 -20.66 -13.08 -10.55
CA GLN A 120 -21.83 -13.92 -10.25
C GLN A 120 -23.16 -13.25 -10.62
N GLY A 121 -23.19 -11.93 -10.76
CA GLY A 121 -24.39 -11.15 -11.09
C GLY A 121 -24.64 -10.90 -12.58
N ASN A 122 -23.88 -11.55 -13.48
CA ASN A 122 -23.94 -11.38 -14.94
C ASN A 122 -23.96 -12.75 -15.63
#